data_AF-A0A418CLR3-F1
#
_entry.id   AF-A0A418CLR3-F1
#
_cell.length_a   1.000
_cell.length_b   1.000
_cell.length_c   1.000
_cell.angle_alpha   90.00
_cell.angle_beta   90.00
_cell.angle_gamma   90.00
#
_symmetry.space_group_name_H-M   'P 1'
#
loop_
_entity.id
_entity.type
_entity.pdbx_description
1 polymer ?
#
loop_
_entity_poly.entity_id
_entity_poly.type
_entity_poly.pdbx_seq_one_letter_code
_entity_poly.pdbx_strand_id
1 'polypeptide(L)'
;MRAKKKDLTKNDREAILQQLMAHLVDNKKLIRGALNKIALDFGVHRGTVQRVWKRANVDLDNKLRPCSDVSSRKKGHSGRNLKHEDVANRLKAVVECGFQQLDESDVNAKFDQLAVEVSEAMEMSEFSSQLEKLIVNDELKEDAGVELDELLDLCSLL
;
A
#
# COMPACT_ATOMS: atom_id res chain seq x y z
N MET A 1 0.38 -16.73 14.25
CA MET A 1 -0.08 -15.69 15.21
C MET A 1 -0.72 -16.38 16.41
N ARG A 2 -0.19 -16.26 17.64
CA ARG A 2 -0.89 -16.80 18.83
C ARG A 2 -2.12 -15.95 19.11
N ALA A 3 -3.30 -16.55 19.19
CA ALA A 3 -4.52 -15.85 19.56
C ALA A 3 -4.32 -15.16 20.92
N LYS A 4 -4.56 -13.85 20.97
CA LYS A 4 -4.39 -13.06 22.17
C LYS A 4 -5.47 -13.46 23.16
N LYS A 5 -5.11 -14.00 24.33
CA LYS A 5 -6.09 -14.23 25.40
C LYS A 5 -6.74 -12.89 25.74
N LYS A 6 -8.08 -12.86 25.68
CA LYS A 6 -8.86 -11.66 25.99
C LYS A 6 -8.66 -11.30 27.46
N ASP A 7 -8.51 -10.01 27.75
CA ASP A 7 -8.49 -9.51 29.12
C ASP A 7 -9.87 -9.79 29.77
N LEU A 8 -9.86 -10.09 31.07
CA LEU A 8 -11.07 -10.37 31.85
C LEU A 8 -12.02 -9.16 31.85
N THR A 9 -13.29 -9.37 31.48
CA THR A 9 -14.25 -8.27 31.35
C THR A 9 -14.64 -7.69 32.71
N LYS A 10 -15.36 -6.56 32.72
CA LYS A 10 -15.88 -5.98 33.97
C LYS A 10 -16.85 -6.93 34.66
N ASN A 11 -17.79 -7.47 33.90
CA ASN A 11 -18.80 -8.40 34.40
C ASN A 11 -18.15 -9.67 34.96
N ASP A 12 -17.13 -10.21 34.29
CA ASP A 12 -16.42 -11.40 34.81
C ASP A 12 -15.72 -11.12 36.14
N ARG A 13 -15.08 -9.94 36.29
CA ARG A 13 -14.43 -9.53 37.55
C ARG A 13 -15.44 -9.37 38.68
N GLU A 14 -16.63 -8.85 38.38
CA GLU A 14 -17.73 -8.71 39.34
C GLU A 14 -18.33 -10.06 39.71
N ALA A 15 -18.54 -10.95 38.75
CA ALA A 15 -19.03 -12.31 38.98
C ALA A 15 -18.05 -13.13 39.83
N ILE A 16 -16.74 -13.03 39.58
CA ILE A 16 -15.70 -13.62 40.43
C ILE A 16 -15.82 -13.12 41.87
N LEU A 17 -16.01 -11.81 42.07
CA LEU A 17 -16.15 -11.23 43.40
C LEU A 17 -17.40 -11.77 44.11
N GLN A 18 -18.55 -11.79 43.44
CA GLN A 18 -19.79 -12.32 43.99
C GLN A 18 -19.67 -13.79 44.40
N GLN A 19 -19.06 -14.63 43.55
CA GLN A 19 -18.82 -16.03 43.90
C GLN A 19 -17.87 -16.18 45.09
N LEU A 20 -16.83 -15.34 45.19
CA LEU A 20 -15.93 -15.35 46.34
C LEU A 20 -16.68 -14.98 47.64
N MET A 21 -17.57 -13.98 47.59
CA MET A 21 -18.40 -13.62 48.74
C MET A 21 -19.32 -14.77 49.18
N ALA A 22 -19.89 -15.53 48.23
CA ALA A 22 -20.69 -16.72 48.52
C ALA A 22 -19.87 -17.86 49.16
N HIS A 23 -18.54 -17.82 49.05
CA HIS A 23 -17.60 -18.79 49.63
C HIS A 23 -16.94 -18.28 50.92
N LEU A 24 -17.53 -17.31 51.62
CA LEU A 24 -17.12 -16.89 52.96
C LEU A 24 -17.69 -17.84 54.04
N VAL A 25 -16.82 -18.29 54.95
CA VAL A 25 -17.19 -18.96 56.20
C VAL A 25 -17.42 -17.90 57.26
N ASP A 26 -18.54 -18.00 57.97
CA ASP A 26 -18.95 -17.12 59.08
C ASP A 26 -18.87 -15.63 58.76
N ASN A 27 -18.97 -15.26 57.47
CA ASN A 27 -18.73 -13.90 56.98
C ASN A 27 -17.41 -13.31 57.48
N LYS A 28 -16.33 -14.11 57.53
CA LYS A 28 -15.01 -13.63 58.00
C LYS A 28 -13.85 -14.08 57.13
N LYS A 29 -13.88 -15.31 56.59
CA LYS A 29 -12.75 -15.88 55.84
C LYS A 29 -13.22 -16.71 54.66
N LEU A 30 -12.48 -16.66 53.55
CA LEU A 30 -12.76 -17.52 52.40
C LEU A 30 -12.50 -18.99 52.73
N ILE A 31 -13.38 -19.88 52.25
CA ILE A 31 -13.19 -21.33 52.32
C ILE A 31 -11.85 -21.72 51.65
N ARG A 32 -11.14 -22.67 52.26
CA ARG A 32 -9.89 -23.20 51.69
C ARG A 32 -10.15 -23.74 50.29
N GLY A 33 -9.34 -23.28 49.32
CA GLY A 33 -9.45 -23.73 47.93
C GLY A 33 -10.47 -22.97 47.07
N ALA A 34 -11.29 -22.06 47.64
CA ALA A 34 -12.26 -21.27 46.88
C ALA A 34 -11.62 -20.51 45.70
N LEU A 35 -10.43 -19.93 45.92
CA LEU A 35 -9.67 -19.24 44.87
C LEU A 35 -9.29 -20.18 43.70
N ASN A 36 -8.98 -21.45 43.97
CA ASN A 36 -8.60 -22.41 42.94
C ASN A 36 -9.83 -22.88 42.16
N LYS A 37 -10.93 -23.14 42.86
CA LYS A 37 -12.21 -23.52 42.25
C LYS A 37 -12.70 -22.45 41.28
N ILE A 38 -12.81 -21.20 41.75
CA ILE A 38 -13.29 -20.09 40.91
C ILE A 38 -12.32 -19.79 39.77
N ALA A 39 -11.01 -20.00 39.96
CA ALA A 39 -10.05 -19.86 38.88
C ALA A 39 -10.27 -20.88 37.75
N LEU A 40 -10.64 -22.12 38.08
CA LEU A 40 -11.02 -23.14 37.11
C LEU A 40 -12.32 -22.76 36.39
N ASP A 41 -13.34 -22.32 37.13
CA ASP A 41 -14.66 -21.95 36.57
C ASP A 41 -14.55 -20.81 35.53
N PHE A 42 -13.66 -19.84 35.76
CA PHE A 42 -13.43 -18.72 34.85
C PHE A 42 -12.27 -18.94 33.86
N GLY A 43 -11.59 -20.09 33.90
CA GLY A 43 -10.44 -20.38 33.02
C GLY A 43 -9.26 -19.42 33.19
N VAL A 44 -9.09 -18.84 34.38
CA VAL A 44 -8.03 -17.87 34.71
C VAL A 44 -7.03 -18.43 35.70
N HIS A 45 -5.86 -17.81 35.81
CA HIS A 45 -4.90 -18.18 36.85
C HIS A 45 -5.41 -17.76 38.24
N ARG A 46 -5.17 -18.59 39.27
CA ARG A 46 -5.50 -18.31 40.69
C ARG A 46 -5.08 -16.91 41.15
N GLY A 47 -3.91 -16.45 40.72
CA GLY A 47 -3.40 -15.11 41.04
C GLY A 47 -4.28 -13.97 40.51
N THR A 48 -4.99 -14.17 39.40
CA THR A 48 -5.96 -13.19 38.87
C THR A 48 -7.16 -13.08 39.80
N VAL A 49 -7.73 -14.20 40.22
CA VAL A 49 -8.83 -14.25 41.20
C VAL A 49 -8.41 -13.61 42.53
N GLN A 50 -7.22 -13.93 43.02
CA GLN A 50 -6.67 -13.33 44.25
C GLN A 50 -6.50 -11.81 44.12
N ARG A 51 -6.10 -11.30 42.94
CA ARG A 51 -5.98 -9.86 42.70
C ARG A 51 -7.34 -9.17 42.73
N VAL A 52 -8.37 -9.79 42.15
CA VAL A 52 -9.76 -9.29 42.23
C VAL A 52 -10.20 -9.20 43.68
N TRP A 53 -10.00 -10.27 44.47
CA TRP A 53 -10.34 -10.29 45.89
C TRP A 53 -9.66 -9.17 46.69
N LYS A 54 -8.34 -9.04 46.56
CA LYS A 54 -7.56 -7.99 47.26
C LYS A 54 -8.01 -6.60 46.84
N ARG A 55 -8.36 -6.40 45.57
CA ARG A 55 -8.81 -5.11 45.05
C ARG A 55 -10.20 -4.74 45.56
N ALA A 56 -11.09 -5.72 45.71
CA ALA A 56 -12.43 -5.50 46.22
C ALA A 56 -12.42 -4.94 47.65
N ASN A 57 -11.34 -5.15 48.41
CA ASN A 57 -11.18 -4.63 49.77
C ASN A 57 -12.47 -4.77 50.59
N VAL A 58 -12.96 -6.02 50.65
CA VAL A 58 -14.29 -6.34 51.16
C VAL A 58 -14.37 -5.95 52.63
N ASP A 59 -15.29 -5.04 52.94
CA ASP A 59 -15.64 -4.60 54.28
C ASP A 59 -17.01 -5.15 54.64
N LEU A 60 -17.04 -6.07 55.61
CA LEU A 60 -18.25 -6.80 55.98
C LEU A 60 -19.09 -6.05 57.03
N ASP A 61 -18.54 -4.99 57.62
CA ASP A 61 -19.26 -4.16 58.60
C ASP A 61 -19.99 -2.98 57.91
N ASN A 62 -19.55 -2.60 56.71
CA ASN A 62 -20.16 -1.53 55.93
C ASN A 62 -21.35 -2.01 55.09
N LYS A 63 -22.56 -1.79 55.60
CA LYS A 63 -23.83 -2.19 54.94
C LYS A 63 -24.14 -1.43 53.64
N LEU A 64 -23.58 -0.24 53.44
CA LEU A 64 -23.88 0.61 52.28
C LEU A 64 -22.96 0.34 51.09
N ARG A 65 -21.67 0.08 51.37
CA ARG A 65 -20.68 -0.23 50.34
C ARG A 65 -19.71 -1.31 50.83
N PRO A 66 -20.12 -2.59 50.76
CA PRO A 66 -19.29 -3.70 51.26
C PRO A 66 -18.05 -3.97 50.41
N CYS A 67 -17.96 -3.42 49.20
CA CYS A 67 -16.88 -3.69 48.25
C CYS A 67 -16.46 -2.42 47.49
N SER A 68 -15.17 -2.33 47.21
CA SER A 68 -14.54 -1.34 46.33
C SER A 68 -14.61 -1.75 44.86
N ASP A 69 -14.42 -0.78 43.97
CA ASP A 69 -14.41 -1.03 42.53
C ASP A 69 -13.29 -1.99 42.09
N VAL A 70 -13.69 -3.06 41.38
CA VAL A 70 -12.78 -4.08 40.84
C VAL A 70 -12.42 -3.85 39.37
N SER A 71 -12.84 -2.73 38.77
CA SER A 71 -12.53 -2.31 37.39
C SER A 71 -11.05 -2.51 37.01
N SER A 72 -10.79 -2.83 35.74
CA SER A 72 -9.43 -2.86 35.23
C SER A 72 -8.82 -1.48 35.35
N ARG A 73 -7.61 -1.39 35.90
CA ARG A 73 -6.85 -0.13 35.98
C ARG A 73 -5.99 0.11 34.73
N LYS A 74 -6.06 -0.80 33.76
CA LYS A 74 -5.32 -0.67 32.50
C LYS A 74 -5.92 0.50 31.73
N LYS A 75 -5.11 1.52 31.46
CA LYS A 75 -5.51 2.66 30.65
C LYS A 75 -5.85 2.17 29.23
N GLY A 76 -6.84 2.78 28.59
CA GLY A 76 -7.07 2.55 27.15
C GLY A 76 -5.77 2.81 26.37
N HIS A 77 -5.57 2.11 25.24
CA HIS A 77 -4.36 2.26 24.41
C HIS A 77 -3.03 1.95 25.13
N SER A 78 -3.02 1.21 26.25
CA SER A 78 -1.78 0.75 26.93
C SER A 78 -1.06 -0.40 26.21
N GLY A 79 -1.28 -0.55 24.90
CA GLY A 79 -0.74 -1.61 24.07
C GLY A 79 0.54 -1.19 23.35
N ARG A 80 0.85 -1.85 22.24
CA ARG A 80 1.82 -1.30 21.29
C ARG A 80 1.21 -0.03 20.71
N ASN A 81 1.93 1.08 20.86
CA ASN A 81 1.54 2.35 20.24
C ASN A 81 1.68 2.24 18.72
N LEU A 82 0.71 2.81 18.00
CA LEU A 82 0.80 2.99 16.57
C LEU A 82 1.92 4.03 16.31
N LYS A 83 3.00 3.64 15.63
CA LYS A 83 4.14 4.55 15.37
C LYS A 83 3.84 5.56 14.26
N HIS A 84 3.00 5.16 13.32
CA HIS A 84 2.61 5.97 12.19
C HIS A 84 1.11 5.81 11.99
N GLU A 85 0.39 6.92 12.05
CA GLU A 85 -1.06 6.95 11.86
C GLU A 85 -1.44 6.62 10.41
N ASP A 86 -0.60 7.05 9.47
CA ASP A 86 -0.95 7.17 8.06
C ASP A 86 -0.26 6.16 7.13
N VAL A 87 0.41 5.13 7.66
CA VAL A 87 1.16 4.18 6.80
C VAL A 87 0.27 3.51 5.77
N ALA A 88 -0.97 3.17 6.12
CA ALA A 88 -1.91 2.56 5.19
C ALA A 88 -2.25 3.50 4.02
N ASN A 89 -2.51 4.79 4.30
CA ASN A 89 -2.84 5.77 3.28
C ASN A 89 -1.61 6.11 2.42
N ARG A 90 -0.43 6.23 3.02
CA ARG A 90 0.83 6.41 2.28
C ARG A 90 1.12 5.26 1.31
N LEU A 91 0.89 4.02 1.75
CA LEU A 91 1.04 2.86 0.87
C LEU A 91 0.02 2.90 -0.27
N LYS A 92 -1.22 3.28 0.01
CA LYS A 92 -2.26 3.43 -1.01
C LYS A 92 -1.90 4.51 -2.04
N ALA A 93 -1.42 5.66 -1.58
CA ALA A 93 -1.03 6.78 -2.44
C ALA A 93 0.13 6.42 -3.39
N VAL A 94 1.12 5.64 -2.92
CA VAL A 94 2.22 5.17 -3.78
C VAL A 94 1.70 4.30 -4.93
N VAL A 95 0.75 3.42 -4.63
CA VAL A 95 0.14 2.53 -5.64
C VAL A 95 -0.70 3.33 -6.64
N GLU A 96 -1.55 4.23 -6.16
CA GLU A 96 -2.39 5.09 -6.99
C GLU A 96 -1.55 5.98 -7.93
N CYS A 97 -0.49 6.60 -7.42
CA CYS A 97 0.42 7.41 -8.23
C CYS A 97 1.15 6.56 -9.30
N GLY A 98 1.58 5.34 -8.95
CA GLY A 98 2.20 4.42 -9.91
C GLY A 98 1.26 4.06 -11.04
N PHE A 99 -0.01 3.79 -10.77
CA PHE A 99 -1.01 3.51 -11.80
C PHE A 99 -1.27 4.73 -12.71
N GLN A 100 -1.34 5.94 -12.16
CA GLN A 100 -1.48 7.15 -12.96
C GLN A 100 -0.31 7.36 -13.93
N GLN A 101 0.92 7.12 -13.49
CA GLN A 101 2.09 7.24 -14.36
C GLN A 101 2.06 6.23 -15.52
N LEU A 102 1.52 5.04 -15.28
CA LEU A 102 1.35 4.02 -16.33
C LEU A 102 0.25 4.40 -17.33
N ASP A 103 -0.80 5.10 -16.89
CA ASP A 103 -1.90 5.57 -17.73
C ASP A 103 -1.50 6.79 -18.59
N GLU A 104 -0.77 7.75 -18.00
CA GLU A 104 -0.22 8.90 -18.74
C GLU A 104 0.84 8.49 -19.78
N SER A 105 1.52 7.37 -19.51
CA SER A 105 2.46 6.76 -20.44
C SER A 105 1.72 5.81 -21.38
N ASP A 106 0.71 6.28 -22.11
CA ASP A 106 0.10 5.51 -23.19
C ASP A 106 1.10 5.33 -24.33
N VAL A 107 2.00 4.36 -24.14
CA VAL A 107 3.01 3.95 -25.10
C VAL A 107 2.35 3.49 -26.39
N ASN A 108 1.10 2.99 -26.33
CA ASN A 108 0.37 2.54 -27.50
C ASN A 108 -0.01 3.72 -28.39
N ALA A 109 -0.56 4.80 -27.83
CA ALA A 109 -0.85 6.02 -28.58
C ALA A 109 0.40 6.62 -29.24
N LYS A 110 1.54 6.62 -28.53
CA LYS A 110 2.82 7.07 -29.11
C LYS A 110 3.32 6.15 -30.22
N PHE A 111 3.13 4.85 -30.09
CA PHE A 111 3.49 3.87 -31.12
C PHE A 111 2.62 4.03 -32.37
N ASP A 112 1.32 4.24 -32.19
CA ASP A 112 0.37 4.48 -33.28
C ASP A 112 0.71 5.77 -34.03
N GLN A 113 1.04 6.85 -33.31
CA GLN A 113 1.50 8.10 -33.92
C GLN A 113 2.81 7.90 -34.70
N LEU A 114 3.79 7.22 -34.11
CA LEU A 114 5.06 6.94 -34.78
C LEU A 114 4.88 6.08 -36.04
N ALA A 115 3.95 5.13 -36.03
CA ALA A 115 3.64 4.31 -37.20
C ALA A 115 3.10 5.15 -38.37
N VAL A 116 2.27 6.16 -38.08
CA VAL A 116 1.79 7.11 -39.09
C VAL A 116 2.95 7.93 -39.66
N GLU A 117 3.77 8.53 -38.80
CA GLU A 117 4.93 9.34 -39.23
C GLU A 117 5.90 8.55 -40.11
N VAL A 118 6.14 7.26 -39.78
CA VAL A 118 7.00 6.38 -40.59
C VAL A 118 6.38 6.08 -41.95
N SER A 119 5.06 5.86 -42.02
CA SER A 119 4.36 5.64 -43.30
C SER A 119 4.47 6.86 -44.22
N GLU A 120 4.23 8.06 -43.68
CA GLU A 120 4.34 9.32 -44.43
C GLU A 120 5.78 9.55 -44.94
N ALA A 121 6.79 9.25 -44.12
CA ALA A 121 8.18 9.35 -44.53
C ALA A 121 8.56 8.36 -45.63
N MET A 122 8.01 7.14 -45.60
CA MET A 122 8.21 6.14 -46.65
C MET A 122 7.58 6.59 -47.97
N GLU A 123 6.35 7.12 -47.92
CA GLU A 123 5.65 7.65 -49.11
C GLU A 123 6.42 8.83 -49.73
N MET A 124 6.91 9.77 -48.91
CA MET A 124 7.74 10.88 -49.41
C MET A 124 9.04 10.38 -50.06
N SER A 125 9.72 9.40 -49.46
CA SER A 125 10.96 8.83 -50.00
C SER A 125 10.74 8.16 -51.35
N GLU A 126 9.62 7.44 -51.50
CA GLU A 126 9.26 6.82 -52.76
C GLU A 126 8.97 7.88 -53.85
N PHE A 127 8.23 8.94 -53.51
CA PHE A 127 7.96 10.05 -54.43
C PHE A 127 9.25 10.75 -54.88
N SER A 128 10.16 11.07 -53.95
CA SER A 128 11.46 11.66 -54.30
C SER A 128 12.30 10.75 -55.20
N SER A 129 12.29 9.45 -54.95
CA SER A 129 13.00 8.46 -55.78
C SER A 129 12.41 8.37 -57.19
N GLN A 130 11.09 8.51 -57.33
CA GLN A 130 10.43 8.55 -58.65
C GLN A 130 10.78 9.82 -59.42
N LEU A 131 10.81 10.98 -58.74
CA LEU A 131 11.16 12.27 -59.35
C LEU A 131 12.60 12.27 -59.89
N GLU A 132 13.56 11.74 -59.12
CA GLU A 132 14.97 11.65 -59.53
C GLU A 132 15.15 10.84 -60.82
N LYS A 133 14.47 9.70 -60.95
CA LYS A 133 14.51 8.87 -62.17
C LYS A 133 14.00 9.60 -63.41
N LEU A 134 13.06 10.54 -63.24
CA LEU A 134 12.49 11.29 -64.37
C LEU A 134 13.41 12.43 -64.81
N ILE A 135 14.07 13.09 -63.87
CA ILE A 135 15.06 14.16 -64.14
C ILE A 135 16.28 13.61 -64.90
N VAL A 136 16.73 12.39 -64.57
CA VAL A 136 17.91 11.77 -65.21
C VAL A 136 17.66 11.38 -66.68
N ASN A 137 16.41 11.30 -67.13
CA ASN A 137 16.08 10.88 -68.50
C ASN A 137 15.97 12.04 -69.51
N ASP A 138 16.14 13.30 -69.09
CA ASP A 138 16.03 14.52 -69.93
C ASP A 138 17.39 15.09 -70.38
N GLU A 139 18.47 14.30 -70.36
CA GLU A 139 19.75 14.69 -70.96
C GLU A 139 19.61 14.82 -72.49
N LEU A 140 19.42 16.07 -72.95
CA LEU A 140 19.54 16.48 -74.35
C LEU A 140 20.88 16.00 -74.91
N LYS A 141 20.84 15.10 -75.90
CA LYS A 141 22.00 14.80 -76.74
C LYS A 141 22.32 16.00 -77.63
N GLU A 142 23.12 16.94 -77.12
CA GLU A 142 23.84 17.91 -77.96
C GLU A 142 25.15 17.27 -78.47
N ASP A 143 25.03 16.36 -79.43
CA ASP A 143 26.16 15.90 -80.24
C ASP A 143 26.28 16.80 -81.48
N ALA A 144 27.21 17.75 -81.44
CA ALA A 144 28.00 18.20 -82.59
C ALA A 144 29.07 19.20 -82.12
N GLY A 145 30.17 18.69 -81.59
CA GLY A 145 31.39 19.49 -81.43
C GLY A 145 31.89 19.93 -82.80
N VAL A 146 31.77 21.23 -83.10
CA VAL A 146 32.49 21.85 -84.22
C VAL A 146 33.83 22.31 -83.66
N GLU A 147 34.89 21.62 -84.07
CA GLU A 147 36.28 21.84 -83.66
C GLU A 147 36.74 23.22 -84.17
N LEU A 148 37.01 24.14 -83.25
CA LEU A 148 37.36 25.55 -83.54
C LEU A 148 38.73 25.69 -84.24
N ASP A 149 39.49 24.61 -84.35
CA ASP A 149 40.83 24.58 -84.98
C ASP A 149 40.78 24.55 -86.52
N GLU A 150 39.70 24.06 -87.15
CA GLU A 150 39.59 24.07 -88.62
C GLU A 150 39.27 25.47 -89.20
N LEU A 151 38.83 26.43 -88.37
CA LEU A 151 38.46 27.77 -88.84
C LEU A 151 39.67 28.73 -88.96
N LEU A 152 40.78 28.43 -88.29
CA LEU A 152 41.98 29.27 -88.28
C LEU A 152 42.93 28.99 -89.46
N ASP A 153 42.86 27.81 -90.07
CA ASP A 153 43.68 27.48 -91.25
C ASP A 153 43.19 28.14 -92.55
N LEU A 154 41.93 28.58 -92.62
CA LEU A 154 41.39 29.35 -93.76
C LEU A 154 41.81 30.84 -93.76
N CYS A 155 42.27 31.37 -92.63
CA CYS A 155 42.75 32.76 -92.54
C CYS A 155 44.22 32.92 -92.98
N SER A 156 44.92 31.82 -93.27
CA SER A 156 46.32 31.84 -93.74
C SER A 156 46.45 31.83 -95.28
N LEU A 157 45.33 31.83 -96.01
CA LEU A 157 45.27 31.70 -97.48
C LEU A 157 44.49 32.82 -98.21
N LEU A 158 44.23 33.96 -97.55
CA LEU A 158 43.73 35.21 -98.16
C LEU A 158 44.65 36.38 -97.83
#